data_AF-A0A3E1EZK5-F1
#
_entry.id   AF-A0A3E1EZK5-F1
#
_cell.length_a   1.000
_cell.length_b   1.000
_cell.length_c   1.000
_cell.angle_alpha   90.00
_cell.angle_beta   90.00
_cell.angle_gamma   90.00
#
_symmetry.space_group_name_H-M   'P 1'
#
loop_
_entity.id
_entity.type
_entity.pdbx_description
1 polymer ?
#
loop_
_entity_poly.entity_id
_entity_poly.type
_entity_poly.pdbx_seq_one_letter_code
_entity_poly.pdbx_strand_id
1 'polypeptide(L)'
;MNYILTLVFFFQILSIHAQDSLKCNLIPTKQESFPTNDITIENRIEIDSIFSKKFDILRVDLKKIDQQISSKTNFKDYLPILVALIAGLLALFQVKANIISSARIEWTQNLRKIVSQYLSEIMILNYNLRIVLDLGEKGKEQEAKDLYNKQTESFKKVFEYGNQIKLFLNNKKETEHSELQDCIQEYFNKATHGKGSTEIDELETMQEEIIFKSQQILKQSWEDAKTFKIKDIFKFSWK
;
A
#
# COMPACT_ATOMS: atom_id res chain seq x y z
N MET A 1 41.99 16.06 22.17
CA MET A 1 40.70 15.63 22.75
C MET A 1 39.50 16.31 22.05
N ASN A 2 39.56 16.56 20.72
CA ASN A 2 38.49 17.27 19.97
C ASN A 2 37.76 16.41 18.94
N TYR A 3 38.28 15.23 18.57
CA TYR A 3 37.74 14.43 17.45
C TYR A 3 36.41 13.74 17.75
N ILE A 4 36.14 13.40 19.01
CA ILE A 4 34.84 12.83 19.41
C ILE A 4 33.75 13.88 19.28
N LEU A 5 34.04 15.14 19.64
CA LEU A 5 33.10 16.24 19.44
C LEU A 5 32.85 16.48 17.94
N THR A 6 33.88 16.41 17.09
CA THR A 6 33.73 16.59 15.64
C THR A 6 32.90 15.47 15.01
N LEU A 7 33.09 14.22 15.43
CA LEU A 7 32.30 13.08 14.97
C LEU A 7 30.85 13.17 15.43
N VAL A 8 30.60 13.56 16.69
CA VAL A 8 29.25 13.77 17.21
C VAL A 8 28.55 14.92 16.46
N PHE A 9 29.25 16.02 16.19
CA PHE A 9 28.72 17.13 15.38
C PHE A 9 28.47 16.71 13.94
N PHE A 10 29.35 15.90 13.33
CA PHE A 10 29.15 15.41 11.97
C PHE A 10 27.95 14.47 11.87
N PHE A 11 27.76 13.58 12.86
CA PHE A 11 26.58 12.73 12.96
C PHE A 11 25.29 13.52 13.26
N GLN A 12 25.35 14.57 14.08
CA GLN A 12 24.21 15.45 14.30
C GLN A 12 23.87 16.25 13.04
N ILE A 13 24.85 16.76 12.30
CA ILE A 13 24.64 17.47 11.04
C ILE A 13 24.08 16.52 9.97
N LEU A 14 24.61 15.29 9.84
CA LEU A 14 24.05 14.28 8.93
C LEU A 14 22.63 13.85 9.33
N SER A 15 22.35 13.76 10.63
CA SER A 15 20.99 13.44 11.11
C SER A 15 20.02 14.59 10.86
N ILE A 16 20.45 15.85 11.00
CA ILE A 16 19.63 17.04 10.70
C ILE A 16 19.41 17.16 9.19
N HIS A 17 20.46 16.96 8.38
CA HIS A 17 20.34 17.01 6.91
C HIS A 17 19.51 15.84 6.35
N ALA A 18 19.58 14.65 6.96
CA ALA A 18 18.70 13.55 6.62
C ALA A 18 17.23 13.88 6.96
N GLN A 19 16.96 14.49 8.12
CA GLN A 19 15.62 14.93 8.51
C GLN A 19 15.08 16.09 7.65
N ASP A 20 15.94 17.02 7.24
CA ASP A 20 15.56 18.13 6.36
C ASP A 20 15.37 17.66 4.91
N SER A 21 16.15 16.68 4.43
CA SER A 21 15.89 16.04 3.12
C SER A 21 14.57 15.27 3.08
N LEU A 22 14.13 14.74 4.23
CA LEU A 22 12.82 14.09 4.40
C LEU A 22 11.67 15.09 4.51
N LYS A 23 11.91 16.31 5.02
CA LYS A 23 10.91 17.39 5.08
C LYS A 23 10.80 18.18 3.77
N CYS A 24 11.90 18.36 3.03
CA CYS A 24 11.93 19.17 1.81
C CYS A 24 11.44 18.44 0.55
N ASN A 25 11.26 17.11 0.57
CA ASN A 25 10.68 16.35 -0.53
C ASN A 25 9.16 16.08 -0.36
N LEU A 26 8.49 16.79 0.55
CA LEU A 26 7.03 16.83 0.70
C LEU A 26 6.42 18.15 0.21
N ILE A 27 7.06 18.82 -0.76
CA ILE A 27 6.38 19.82 -1.58
C ILE A 27 5.64 19.04 -2.68
N PRO A 28 4.33 19.24 -2.89
CA PRO A 28 3.62 18.60 -3.98
C PRO A 28 4.15 19.20 -5.29
N THR A 29 5.10 18.51 -5.92
CA THR A 29 5.37 18.73 -7.33
C THR A 29 4.04 18.55 -8.07
N LYS A 30 3.68 19.56 -8.87
CA LYS A 30 2.54 19.52 -9.78
C LYS A 30 2.43 18.12 -10.38
N GLN A 31 1.20 17.59 -10.39
CA GLN A 31 0.83 16.38 -11.12
C GLN A 31 1.25 16.52 -12.58
N GLU A 32 2.48 16.13 -12.90
CA GLU A 32 2.79 15.56 -14.18
C GLU A 32 2.30 14.11 -14.09
N SER A 33 1.34 13.78 -14.96
CA SER A 33 0.91 12.42 -15.20
C SER A 33 2.13 11.59 -15.55
N PHE A 34 2.67 10.87 -14.57
CA PHE A 34 3.68 9.86 -14.84
C PHE A 34 3.01 8.81 -15.74
N PRO A 35 3.59 8.50 -16.91
CA PRO A 35 3.15 7.35 -17.67
C PRO A 35 3.29 6.14 -16.75
N THR A 36 2.21 5.39 -16.60
CA THR A 36 2.18 4.06 -16.00
C THR A 36 3.08 3.16 -16.84
N ASN A 37 4.39 3.24 -16.61
CA ASN A 37 5.28 2.17 -16.96
C ASN A 37 4.97 1.06 -15.96
N ASP A 38 4.22 0.07 -16.43
CA ASP A 38 4.19 -1.25 -15.81
C ASP A 38 5.62 -1.62 -15.45
N ILE A 39 5.93 -1.64 -14.15
CA ILE A 39 7.15 -2.26 -13.65
C ILE A 39 6.91 -3.75 -13.83
N THR A 40 7.11 -4.23 -15.05
CA THR A 40 7.05 -5.64 -15.41
C THR A 40 7.98 -6.43 -14.50
N ILE A 41 7.62 -7.68 -14.26
CA ILE A 41 8.37 -8.62 -13.41
C ILE A 41 9.87 -8.70 -13.82
N GLU A 42 10.19 -8.41 -15.09
CA GLU A 42 11.56 -8.26 -15.59
C GLU A 42 12.37 -7.18 -14.85
N ASN A 43 11.80 -6.02 -14.54
CA ASN A 43 12.50 -4.95 -13.82
C ASN A 43 12.84 -5.33 -12.37
N ARG A 44 12.02 -6.17 -11.71
CA ARG A 44 12.35 -6.71 -10.37
C ARG A 44 13.51 -7.70 -10.43
N ILE A 45 13.52 -8.57 -11.44
CA ILE A 45 14.60 -9.56 -11.65
C ILE A 45 15.91 -8.85 -11.98
N GLU A 46 15.86 -7.77 -12.78
CA GLU A 46 17.05 -6.99 -13.12
C GLU A 46 17.61 -6.25 -11.90
N ILE A 47 16.76 -5.69 -11.03
CA ILE A 47 17.20 -5.08 -9.78
C ILE A 47 17.84 -6.12 -8.85
N ASP A 48 17.23 -7.28 -8.65
CA ASP A 48 17.80 -8.34 -7.78
C ASP A 48 19.12 -8.91 -8.36
N SER A 49 19.23 -9.04 -9.69
CA SER A 49 20.46 -9.42 -10.40
C SER A 49 21.58 -8.39 -10.23
N ILE A 50 21.27 -7.09 -10.38
CA ILE A 50 22.22 -6.00 -10.17
C ILE A 50 22.68 -5.94 -8.70
N PHE A 51 21.75 -6.16 -7.76
CA PHE A 51 22.08 -6.24 -6.34
C PHE A 51 22.97 -7.43 -6.02
N SER A 52 22.67 -8.62 -6.55
CA SER A 52 23.51 -9.82 -6.37
C SER A 52 24.92 -9.61 -6.89
N LYS A 53 25.07 -9.07 -8.12
CA LYS A 53 26.39 -8.78 -8.70
C LYS A 53 27.17 -7.75 -7.88
N LYS A 54 26.52 -6.68 -7.41
CA LYS A 54 27.19 -5.69 -6.54
C LYS A 54 27.58 -6.29 -5.19
N PHE A 55 26.79 -7.22 -4.66
CA PHE A 55 27.09 -7.91 -3.40
C PHE A 55 28.28 -8.87 -3.55
N ASP A 56 28.41 -9.56 -4.68
CA ASP A 56 29.55 -10.43 -4.95
C ASP A 56 30.85 -9.65 -5.12
N ILE A 57 30.80 -8.46 -5.75
CA ILE A 57 31.95 -7.56 -5.84
C ILE A 57 32.37 -7.09 -4.44
N LEU A 58 31.42 -6.65 -3.60
CA LEU A 58 31.69 -6.27 -2.21
C LEU A 58 32.30 -7.44 -1.39
N ARG A 59 31.89 -8.68 -1.66
CA ARG A 59 32.39 -9.89 -0.98
C ARG A 59 33.85 -10.20 -1.34
N VAL A 60 34.23 -9.99 -2.60
CA VAL A 60 35.61 -10.17 -3.08
C VAL A 60 36.52 -9.12 -2.45
N ASP A 61 36.07 -7.88 -2.34
CA ASP A 61 36.85 -6.81 -1.71
C ASP A 61 36.98 -7.00 -0.19
N LEU A 62 35.95 -7.53 0.47
CA LEU A 62 36.02 -7.91 1.89
C LEU A 62 37.07 -8.99 2.17
N LYS A 63 37.23 -9.99 1.29
CA LYS A 63 38.27 -11.03 1.45
C LYS A 63 39.70 -10.49 1.29
N LYS A 64 39.89 -9.50 0.40
CA LYS A 64 41.20 -8.83 0.24
C LYS A 64 41.55 -7.97 1.45
N ILE A 65 40.56 -7.36 2.09
CA ILE A 65 40.73 -6.59 3.33
C ILE A 65 41.12 -7.52 4.49
N ASP A 66 40.51 -8.70 4.60
CA ASP A 66 40.82 -9.69 5.65
C ASP A 66 42.28 -10.19 5.58
N GLN A 67 42.81 -10.39 4.36
CA GLN A 67 44.22 -10.75 4.16
C GLN A 67 45.22 -9.64 4.57
N GLN A 68 44.83 -8.36 4.51
CA GLN A 68 45.68 -7.24 4.95
C GLN A 68 45.66 -7.02 6.47
N ILE A 69 44.63 -7.52 7.17
CA ILE A 69 44.44 -7.33 8.62
C ILE A 69 45.44 -8.14 9.48
N SER A 70 46.06 -9.19 8.92
CA SER A 70 46.94 -10.08 9.69
C SER A 70 48.31 -9.49 10.10
N SER A 71 48.64 -8.25 9.71
CA SER A 71 49.86 -7.57 10.17
C SER A 71 49.54 -6.38 11.07
N LYS A 72 50.12 -6.37 12.29
CA LYS A 72 49.98 -5.35 13.36
C LYS A 72 49.72 -3.94 12.82
N THR A 73 48.49 -3.47 12.96
CA THR A 73 48.03 -2.15 12.48
C THR A 73 47.12 -1.52 13.52
N ASN A 74 47.20 -0.19 13.64
CA ASN A 74 46.47 0.57 14.64
C ASN A 74 44.99 0.64 14.24
N PHE A 75 44.08 0.46 15.21
CA PHE A 75 42.61 0.52 15.01
C PHE A 75 42.11 1.73 14.19
N LYS A 76 42.86 2.84 14.20
CA LYS A 76 42.55 4.06 13.44
C LYS A 76 42.53 3.87 11.93
N ASP A 77 43.31 2.93 11.40
CA ASP A 77 43.41 2.68 9.96
C ASP A 77 42.15 1.96 9.42
N TYR A 78 41.39 1.32 10.30
CA TYR A 78 40.14 0.61 9.98
C TYR A 78 38.88 1.47 10.10
N LEU A 79 38.98 2.63 10.74
CA LEU A 79 37.83 3.51 10.98
C LEU A 79 37.17 3.98 9.67
N PRO A 80 37.92 4.36 8.61
CA PRO A 80 37.31 4.69 7.32
C PRO A 80 36.57 3.52 6.67
N ILE A 81 37.10 2.30 6.82
CA ILE A 81 36.48 1.08 6.27
C ILE A 81 35.16 0.78 7.01
N LEU A 82 35.17 0.86 8.33
CA LEU A 82 33.95 0.66 9.14
C LEU A 82 32.88 1.71 8.82
N VAL A 83 33.28 2.98 8.67
CA VAL A 83 32.36 4.06 8.28
C VAL A 83 31.78 3.82 6.89
N ALA A 84 32.61 3.41 5.93
CA ALA A 84 32.15 3.07 4.58
C ALA A 84 31.16 1.89 4.58
N LEU A 85 31.40 0.86 5.40
CA LEU A 85 30.48 -0.28 5.54
C LEU A 85 29.14 0.13 6.16
N ILE A 86 29.16 0.95 7.22
CA ILE A 86 27.93 1.47 7.84
C ILE A 86 27.16 2.34 6.84
N ALA A 87 27.85 3.22 6.12
CA ALA A 87 27.23 4.08 5.10
C ALA A 87 26.59 3.26 3.98
N GLY A 88 27.29 2.22 3.48
CA GLY A 88 26.74 1.31 2.48
C GLY A 88 25.49 0.58 2.98
N LEU A 89 25.52 0.08 4.23
CA LEU A 89 24.37 -0.59 4.85
C LEU A 89 23.17 0.35 4.99
N LEU A 90 23.39 1.59 5.45
CA LEU A 90 22.34 2.61 5.56
C LEU A 90 21.74 2.95 4.19
N ALA A 91 22.56 3.08 3.15
CA ALA A 91 22.10 3.32 1.79
C ALA A 91 21.22 2.17 1.28
N LEU A 92 21.61 0.91 1.52
CA LEU A 92 20.79 -0.26 1.17
C LEU A 92 19.45 -0.25 1.88
N PHE A 93 19.42 0.11 3.17
CA PHE A 93 18.17 0.21 3.93
C PHE A 93 17.28 1.34 3.42
N GLN A 94 17.85 2.48 3.03
CA GLN A 94 17.10 3.58 2.44
C GLN A 94 16.45 3.17 1.11
N VAL A 95 17.18 2.48 0.24
CA VAL A 95 16.63 1.99 -1.04
C VAL A 95 15.49 0.99 -0.79
N LYS A 96 15.66 0.04 0.14
CA LYS A 96 14.59 -0.91 0.50
C LYS A 96 13.37 -0.21 1.08
N ALA A 97 13.56 0.74 1.98
CA ALA A 97 12.46 1.51 2.57
C ALA A 97 11.67 2.29 1.49
N ASN A 98 12.39 2.90 0.53
CA ASN A 98 11.76 3.60 -0.58
C ASN A 98 10.92 2.65 -1.45
N ILE A 99 11.47 1.49 -1.84
CA ILE A 99 10.73 0.50 -2.65
C ILE A 99 9.45 0.04 -1.94
N ILE A 100 9.53 -0.25 -0.64
CA ILE A 100 8.36 -0.71 0.13
C ILE A 100 7.32 0.42 0.26
N SER A 101 7.77 1.65 0.56
CA SER A 101 6.87 2.81 0.65
C SER A 101 6.18 3.07 -0.69
N SER A 102 6.92 3.04 -1.81
CA SER A 102 6.35 3.18 -3.15
C SER A 102 5.31 2.09 -3.46
N ALA A 103 5.62 0.82 -3.18
CA ALA A 103 4.67 -0.28 -3.39
C ALA A 103 3.40 -0.14 -2.53
N ARG A 104 3.52 0.37 -1.30
CA ARG A 104 2.38 0.63 -0.41
C ARG A 104 1.53 1.81 -0.88
N ILE A 105 2.15 2.88 -1.40
CA ILE A 105 1.44 4.00 -2.02
C ILE A 105 0.65 3.51 -3.25
N GLU A 106 1.29 2.73 -4.12
CA GLU A 106 0.65 2.14 -5.30
C GLU A 106 -0.54 1.25 -4.91
N TRP A 107 -0.34 0.34 -3.95
CA TRP A 107 -1.42 -0.49 -3.41
C TRP A 107 -2.60 0.36 -2.89
N THR A 108 -2.31 1.45 -2.16
CA THR A 108 -3.33 2.37 -1.62
C THR A 108 -4.09 3.09 -2.72
N GLN A 109 -3.40 3.53 -3.78
CA GLN A 109 -4.02 4.20 -4.93
C GLN A 109 -4.92 3.25 -5.72
N ASN A 110 -4.46 2.02 -5.95
CA ASN A 110 -5.22 0.99 -6.65
C ASN A 110 -6.46 0.58 -5.84
N LEU A 111 -6.31 0.35 -4.53
CA LEU A 111 -7.45 0.06 -3.66
C LEU A 111 -8.48 1.20 -3.67
N ARG A 112 -8.03 2.45 -3.54
CA ARG A 112 -8.93 3.63 -3.60
C ARG A 112 -9.71 3.65 -4.91
N LYS A 113 -9.03 3.43 -6.05
CA LYS A 113 -9.66 3.42 -7.37
C LYS A 113 -10.76 2.35 -7.46
N ILE A 114 -10.46 1.11 -7.06
CA ILE A 114 -11.41 -0.01 -7.13
C ILE A 114 -12.60 0.24 -6.16
N VAL A 115 -12.34 0.73 -4.95
CA VAL A 115 -13.40 1.11 -4.00
C VAL A 115 -14.31 2.20 -4.59
N SER A 116 -13.75 3.23 -5.23
CA SER A 116 -14.56 4.26 -5.89
C SER A 116 -15.42 3.70 -7.02
N GLN A 117 -14.88 2.78 -7.82
CA GLN A 117 -15.64 2.10 -8.88
C GLN A 117 -16.78 1.24 -8.30
N TYR A 118 -16.47 0.46 -7.27
CA TYR A 118 -17.44 -0.36 -6.55
C TYR A 118 -18.60 0.48 -5.99
N LEU A 119 -18.28 1.58 -5.30
CA LEU A 119 -19.28 2.48 -4.71
C LEU A 119 -20.16 3.13 -5.77
N SER A 120 -19.59 3.50 -6.93
CA SER A 120 -20.37 4.04 -8.05
C SER A 120 -21.39 3.02 -8.58
N GLU A 121 -20.97 1.76 -8.75
CA GLU A 121 -21.87 0.71 -9.24
C GLU A 121 -22.92 0.32 -8.19
N ILE A 122 -22.59 0.31 -6.90
CA ILE A 122 -23.55 0.17 -5.80
C ILE A 122 -24.61 1.26 -5.85
N MET A 123 -24.20 2.52 -5.99
CA MET A 123 -25.13 3.64 -6.02
C MET A 123 -26.12 3.53 -7.19
N ILE A 124 -25.62 3.15 -8.37
CA ILE A 124 -26.45 2.90 -9.55
C ILE A 124 -27.40 1.72 -9.30
N LEU A 125 -26.91 0.64 -8.69
CA LEU A 125 -27.71 -0.54 -8.36
C LEU A 125 -28.83 -0.18 -7.37
N ASN A 126 -28.51 0.48 -6.26
CA ASN A 126 -29.47 0.90 -5.24
C ASN A 126 -30.56 1.80 -5.84
N TYR A 127 -30.17 2.77 -6.67
CA TYR A 127 -31.12 3.64 -7.37
C TYR A 127 -32.06 2.85 -8.27
N ASN A 128 -31.54 1.92 -9.07
CA ASN A 128 -32.35 1.11 -9.97
C ASN A 128 -33.26 0.14 -9.22
N LEU A 129 -32.79 -0.47 -8.12
CA LEU A 129 -33.63 -1.31 -7.26
C LEU A 129 -34.78 -0.51 -6.66
N ARG A 130 -34.55 0.75 -6.26
CA ARG A 130 -35.60 1.65 -5.74
C ARG A 130 -36.69 1.89 -6.78
N ILE A 131 -36.31 2.09 -8.05
CA ILE A 131 -37.27 2.22 -9.16
C ILE A 131 -38.03 0.91 -9.38
N VAL A 132 -37.35 -0.24 -9.36
CA VAL A 132 -37.99 -1.56 -9.53
C VAL A 132 -39.06 -1.77 -8.46
N LEU A 133 -38.78 -1.43 -7.20
CA LEU A 133 -39.75 -1.53 -6.12
C LEU A 133 -40.92 -0.57 -6.29
N ASP A 134 -40.67 0.70 -6.62
CA ASP A 134 -41.72 1.69 -6.88
C ASP A 134 -42.66 1.27 -8.03
N LEU A 135 -42.11 0.66 -9.09
CA LEU A 135 -42.90 0.08 -10.18
C LEU A 135 -43.73 -1.13 -9.70
N GLY A 136 -43.17 -1.97 -8.84
CA GLY A 136 -43.86 -3.08 -8.21
C GLY A 136 -45.04 -2.62 -7.34
N GLU A 137 -44.84 -1.60 -6.50
CA GLU A 137 -45.87 -1.01 -5.65
C GLU A 137 -47.00 -0.36 -6.48
N LYS A 138 -46.67 0.16 -7.67
CA LYS A 138 -47.64 0.70 -8.65
C LYS A 138 -48.35 -0.37 -9.48
N GLY A 139 -48.10 -1.66 -9.24
CA GLY A 139 -48.70 -2.78 -9.98
C GLY A 139 -48.16 -2.97 -11.40
N LYS A 140 -47.03 -2.34 -11.75
CA LYS A 140 -46.37 -2.45 -13.07
C LYS A 140 -45.34 -3.58 -13.08
N GLU A 141 -45.76 -4.80 -12.72
CA GLU A 141 -44.86 -5.93 -12.49
C GLU A 141 -43.98 -6.29 -13.71
N GLN A 142 -44.54 -6.21 -14.93
CA GLN A 142 -43.78 -6.54 -16.14
C GLN A 142 -42.67 -5.50 -16.41
N GLU A 143 -42.96 -4.21 -16.24
CA GLU A 143 -41.96 -3.14 -16.37
C GLU A 143 -40.87 -3.27 -15.30
N ALA A 144 -41.25 -3.58 -14.06
CA ALA A 144 -40.33 -3.81 -12.96
C ALA A 144 -39.40 -4.99 -13.24
N LYS A 145 -39.95 -6.11 -13.74
CA LYS A 145 -39.19 -7.31 -14.11
C LYS A 145 -38.22 -7.06 -15.27
N ASP A 146 -38.66 -6.35 -16.30
CA ASP A 146 -37.81 -6.00 -17.44
C ASP A 146 -36.67 -5.08 -17.02
N LEU A 147 -36.94 -4.12 -16.13
CA LEU A 147 -35.91 -3.24 -15.57
C LEU A 147 -34.93 -4.03 -14.69
N TYR A 148 -35.41 -4.90 -13.81
CA TYR A 148 -34.58 -5.76 -12.97
C TYR A 148 -33.65 -6.64 -13.81
N ASN A 149 -34.17 -7.29 -14.86
CA ASN A 149 -33.37 -8.12 -15.76
C ASN A 149 -32.27 -7.31 -16.48
N LYS A 150 -32.54 -6.04 -16.82
CA LYS A 150 -31.53 -5.14 -17.40
C LYS A 150 -30.41 -4.80 -16.41
N GLN A 151 -30.66 -4.89 -15.10
CA GLN A 151 -29.64 -4.65 -14.07
C GLN A 151 -28.66 -5.81 -13.85
N THR A 152 -28.82 -6.94 -14.54
CA THR A 152 -27.90 -8.08 -14.44
C THR A 152 -26.44 -7.66 -14.61
N GLU A 153 -26.17 -6.70 -15.50
CA GLU A 153 -24.80 -6.20 -15.72
C GLU A 153 -24.26 -5.39 -14.54
N SER A 154 -25.11 -4.54 -13.93
CA SER A 154 -24.76 -3.81 -12.71
C SER A 154 -24.43 -4.77 -11.56
N PHE A 155 -25.23 -5.83 -11.38
CA PHE A 155 -24.96 -6.88 -10.39
C PHE A 155 -23.61 -7.58 -10.61
N LYS A 156 -23.29 -7.93 -11.87
CA LYS A 156 -21.99 -8.54 -12.19
C LYS A 156 -20.83 -7.62 -11.84
N LYS A 157 -20.93 -6.32 -12.17
CA LYS A 157 -19.87 -5.35 -11.86
C LYS A 157 -19.70 -5.14 -10.37
N VAL A 158 -20.79 -5.03 -9.61
CA VAL A 158 -20.75 -4.97 -8.14
C VAL A 158 -20.05 -6.22 -7.58
N PHE A 159 -20.41 -7.41 -8.07
CA PHE A 159 -19.75 -8.65 -7.68
C PHE A 159 -18.25 -8.68 -8.05
N GLU A 160 -17.92 -8.26 -9.27
CA GLU A 160 -16.55 -8.22 -9.78
C GLU A 160 -15.68 -7.28 -8.93
N TYR A 161 -16.07 -6.01 -8.79
CA TYR A 161 -15.32 -5.05 -8.00
C TYR A 161 -15.27 -5.42 -6.52
N GLY A 162 -16.37 -5.97 -5.96
CA GLY A 162 -16.39 -6.48 -4.59
C GLY A 162 -15.34 -7.58 -4.38
N ASN A 163 -15.20 -8.50 -5.34
CA ASN A 163 -14.15 -9.53 -5.29
C ASN A 163 -12.74 -8.97 -5.51
N GLN A 164 -12.58 -7.99 -6.40
CA GLN A 164 -11.30 -7.31 -6.56
C GLN A 164 -10.86 -6.64 -5.25
N ILE A 165 -11.76 -5.94 -4.55
CA ILE A 165 -11.47 -5.37 -3.22
C ILE A 165 -11.02 -6.47 -2.27
N LYS A 166 -11.76 -7.59 -2.17
CA LYS A 166 -11.39 -8.72 -1.29
C LYS A 166 -9.98 -9.26 -1.56
N LEU A 167 -9.53 -9.27 -2.83
CA LEU A 167 -8.16 -9.70 -3.17
C LEU A 167 -7.07 -8.73 -2.68
N PHE A 168 -7.38 -7.45 -2.51
CA PHE A 168 -6.46 -6.48 -1.93
C PHE A 168 -6.41 -6.55 -0.40
N LEU A 169 -7.41 -7.13 0.25
CA LEU A 169 -7.54 -7.14 1.70
C LEU A 169 -6.82 -8.33 2.36
N ASN A 170 -6.22 -8.10 3.52
CA ASN A 170 -5.53 -9.12 4.32
C ASN A 170 -6.37 -9.55 5.53
N ASN A 171 -7.40 -10.36 5.27
CA ASN A 171 -8.38 -10.81 6.26
C ASN A 171 -7.82 -11.68 7.40
N LYS A 172 -6.57 -12.15 7.33
CA LYS A 172 -5.97 -13.01 8.36
C LYS A 172 -5.26 -12.25 9.47
N LYS A 173 -4.90 -10.98 9.24
CA LYS A 173 -4.06 -10.22 10.19
C LYS A 173 -4.69 -8.92 10.66
N GLU A 174 -5.63 -8.37 9.89
CA GLU A 174 -6.14 -7.02 10.11
C GLU A 174 -7.67 -7.10 10.24
N THR A 175 -8.19 -6.69 11.40
CA THR A 175 -9.61 -6.81 11.75
C THR A 175 -10.47 -5.96 10.81
N GLU A 176 -10.04 -4.73 10.54
CA GLU A 176 -10.74 -3.77 9.67
C GLU A 176 -10.89 -4.31 8.24
N HIS A 177 -9.91 -5.09 7.78
CA HIS A 177 -9.96 -5.75 6.47
C HIS A 177 -11.00 -6.87 6.44
N SER A 178 -11.11 -7.67 7.51
CA SER A 178 -12.15 -8.69 7.62
C SER A 178 -13.54 -8.05 7.66
N GLU A 179 -13.72 -7.02 8.48
CA GLU A 179 -15.00 -6.33 8.61
C GLU A 179 -15.47 -5.70 7.29
N LEU A 180 -14.57 -5.10 6.52
CA LEU A 180 -14.91 -4.58 5.18
C LEU A 180 -15.31 -5.71 4.24
N GLN A 181 -14.58 -6.83 4.24
CA GLN A 181 -14.91 -7.99 3.42
C GLN A 181 -16.29 -8.57 3.76
N ASP A 182 -16.61 -8.66 5.05
CA ASP A 182 -17.91 -9.17 5.53
C ASP A 182 -19.04 -8.22 5.14
N CYS A 183 -18.84 -6.91 5.30
CA CYS A 183 -19.81 -5.88 4.90
C CYS A 183 -20.08 -5.91 3.37
N ILE A 184 -19.05 -6.08 2.54
CA ILE A 184 -19.20 -6.26 1.08
C ILE A 184 -20.01 -7.52 0.76
N GLN A 185 -19.74 -8.62 1.47
CA GLN A 185 -20.45 -9.88 1.23
C GLN A 185 -21.92 -9.79 1.66
N GLU A 186 -22.19 -9.16 2.81
CA GLU A 186 -23.54 -8.96 3.32
C GLU A 186 -24.35 -8.06 2.40
N TYR A 187 -23.77 -6.93 1.95
CA TYR A 187 -24.39 -6.05 0.98
C TYR A 187 -24.80 -6.82 -0.28
N PHE A 188 -23.89 -7.62 -0.86
CA PHE A 188 -24.20 -8.39 -2.07
C PHE A 188 -25.32 -9.42 -1.84
N ASN A 189 -25.29 -10.11 -0.70
CA ASN A 189 -26.31 -11.10 -0.35
C ASN A 189 -27.69 -10.44 -0.22
N LYS A 190 -27.78 -9.29 0.47
CA LYS A 190 -29.02 -8.54 0.61
C LYS A 190 -29.50 -7.96 -0.72
N ALA A 191 -28.62 -7.34 -1.51
CA ALA A 191 -28.98 -6.78 -2.81
C ALA A 191 -29.54 -7.84 -3.78
N THR A 192 -29.09 -9.10 -3.66
CA THR A 192 -29.51 -10.19 -4.55
C THR A 192 -30.79 -10.89 -4.07
N HIS A 193 -30.96 -11.07 -2.75
CA HIS A 193 -32.05 -11.87 -2.19
C HIS A 193 -33.14 -11.05 -1.50
N GLY A 194 -32.95 -9.75 -1.43
CA GLY A 194 -33.83 -8.86 -0.69
C GLY A 194 -35.20 -8.66 -1.33
N LYS A 195 -36.23 -8.42 -0.50
CA LYS A 195 -37.64 -8.48 -0.93
C LYS A 195 -38.48 -7.25 -0.57
N GLY A 196 -37.90 -6.10 -0.21
CA GLY A 196 -38.70 -4.93 0.15
C GLY A 196 -37.97 -3.60 0.16
N SER A 197 -38.75 -2.52 0.31
CA SER A 197 -38.26 -1.13 0.32
C SER A 197 -37.46 -0.79 1.57
N THR A 198 -37.85 -1.33 2.73
CA THR A 198 -37.05 -1.27 3.97
C THR A 198 -35.65 -1.81 3.78
N GLU A 199 -35.47 -2.80 2.90
CA GLU A 199 -34.16 -3.39 2.65
C GLU A 199 -33.27 -2.48 1.78
N ILE A 200 -33.84 -1.56 1.00
CA ILE A 200 -33.04 -0.59 0.23
C ILE A 200 -32.40 0.45 1.14
N ASP A 201 -33.13 0.96 2.14
CA ASP A 201 -32.55 1.91 3.10
C ASP A 201 -31.45 1.23 3.94
N GLU A 202 -31.57 -0.07 4.20
CA GLU A 202 -30.49 -0.88 4.78
C GLU A 202 -29.28 -1.00 3.84
N LEU A 203 -29.49 -1.16 2.52
CA LEU A 203 -28.40 -1.19 1.53
C LEU A 203 -27.66 0.15 1.45
N GLU A 204 -28.36 1.27 1.59
CA GLU A 204 -27.74 2.61 1.68
C GLU A 204 -26.92 2.76 2.97
N THR A 205 -27.44 2.27 4.09
CA THR A 205 -26.70 2.24 5.37
C THR A 205 -25.43 1.39 5.25
N MET A 206 -25.51 0.22 4.61
CA MET A 206 -24.35 -0.63 4.35
C MET A 206 -23.34 0.03 3.41
N GLN A 207 -23.81 0.78 2.41
CA GLN A 207 -22.93 1.56 1.54
C GLN A 207 -22.11 2.58 2.35
N GLU A 208 -22.74 3.30 3.29
CA GLU A 208 -22.04 4.23 4.18
C GLU A 208 -21.01 3.52 5.06
N GLU A 209 -21.34 2.33 5.58
CA GLU A 209 -20.42 1.53 6.37
C GLU A 209 -19.20 1.07 5.54
N ILE A 210 -19.41 0.62 4.30
CA ILE A 210 -18.34 0.27 3.35
C ILE A 210 -17.42 1.48 3.11
N ILE A 211 -17.99 2.67 2.94
CA ILE A 211 -17.22 3.91 2.77
C ILE A 211 -16.36 4.16 4.00
N PHE A 212 -16.95 4.12 5.19
CA PHE A 212 -16.27 4.39 6.45
C PHE A 212 -15.10 3.42 6.69
N LYS A 213 -15.34 2.11 6.58
CA LYS A 213 -14.29 1.09 6.75
C LYS A 213 -13.18 1.23 5.70
N SER A 214 -13.55 1.51 4.44
CA SER A 214 -12.56 1.76 3.38
C SER A 214 -11.69 2.98 3.70
N GLN A 215 -12.27 4.06 4.22
CA GLN A 215 -11.52 5.26 4.62
C GLN A 215 -10.56 4.97 5.77
N GLN A 216 -10.95 4.15 6.75
CA GLN A 216 -10.07 3.74 7.85
C GLN A 216 -8.84 2.98 7.35
N ILE A 217 -9.04 1.98 6.47
CA ILE A 217 -7.94 1.21 5.87
C ILE A 217 -7.01 2.11 5.06
N LEU A 218 -7.56 2.97 4.21
CA LEU A 218 -6.78 3.90 3.40
C LEU A 218 -5.99 4.90 4.27
N LYS A 219 -6.58 5.38 5.37
CA LYS A 219 -5.92 6.27 6.33
C LYS A 219 -4.79 5.54 7.05
N GLN A 220 -5.01 4.32 7.51
CA GLN A 220 -3.99 3.52 8.17
C GLN A 220 -2.80 3.29 7.24
N SER A 221 -3.05 2.82 6.01
CA SER A 221 -2.01 2.59 5.01
C SER A 221 -1.22 3.86 4.66
N TRP A 222 -1.89 5.01 4.64
CA TRP A 222 -1.24 6.31 4.40
C TRP A 222 -0.29 6.72 5.54
N GLU A 223 -0.72 6.58 6.79
CA GLU A 223 0.14 6.86 7.94
C GLU A 223 1.31 5.88 8.04
N ASP A 224 1.08 4.64 7.67
CA ASP A 224 2.05 3.58 7.53
C ASP A 224 3.10 3.87 6.43
N ALA A 225 2.70 4.48 5.32
CA ALA A 225 3.58 4.88 4.23
C ALA A 225 4.47 6.09 4.60
N LYS A 226 3.91 7.05 5.35
CA LYS A 226 4.67 8.21 5.89
C LYS A 226 5.67 7.79 6.96
N THR A 227 5.23 6.91 7.85
CA THR A 227 5.95 6.59 9.07
C THR A 227 6.67 5.26 8.91
N PHE A 228 7.34 5.01 7.79
CA PHE A 228 8.14 3.80 7.61
C PHE A 228 9.26 3.80 8.66
N LYS A 229 8.98 3.22 9.83
CA LYS A 229 9.84 3.31 11.00
C LYS A 229 11.05 2.45 10.71
N ILE A 230 12.22 3.08 10.73
CA ILE A 230 13.53 2.41 10.74
C ILE A 230 13.56 1.25 11.78
N LYS A 231 12.75 1.32 12.85
CA LYS A 231 12.57 0.23 13.82
C LYS A 231 12.10 -1.10 13.23
N ASP A 232 11.28 -1.10 12.18
CA ASP A 232 10.81 -2.34 11.54
C ASP A 232 11.87 -2.97 10.63
N ILE A 233 12.82 -2.16 10.14
CA ILE A 233 14.02 -2.63 9.44
C ILE A 233 14.95 -3.40 10.40
N PHE A 234 15.07 -2.93 11.64
CA PHE A 234 15.91 -3.58 12.65
C PHE A 234 15.26 -4.82 13.31
N LYS A 235 13.94 -4.98 13.25
CA LYS A 235 13.24 -6.20 13.72
C LYS A 235 13.45 -7.41 12.82
N PHE A 236 13.91 -7.24 11.58
CA PHE A 236 14.11 -8.35 10.62
C PHE A 236 15.48 -9.02 10.72
N SER A 237 16.38 -8.54 11.59
CA SER A 237 17.67 -9.18 11.86
C SER A 237 17.59 -9.86 13.23
N TRP A 238 17.92 -11.16 13.28
CA TRP A 238 17.93 -12.07 14.43
C TRP A 238 16.63 -12.86 14.68
N LYS A 239 16.38 -13.82 13.78
CA LYS A 239 15.93 -15.17 14.14
C LYS A 239 16.92 -16.18 13.59
#